data_AF-A0A7M3P0Y1-F1
#
_entry.id   AF-A0A7M3P0Y1-F1
#
_cell.length_a   1.000
_cell.length_b   1.000
_cell.length_c   1.000
_cell.angle_alpha   90.00
_cell.angle_beta   90.00
_cell.angle_gamma   90.00
#
_symmetry.space_group_name_H-M   'P 1'
#
loop_
_entity.id
_entity.type
_entity.pdbx_description
1 polymer ?
#
loop_
_entity_poly.entity_id
_entity_poly.type
_entity_poly.pdbx_seq_one_letter_code
_entity_poly.pdbx_strand_id
1 'polypeptide(L)'
;MYEERASRVLDAVVWTNTPPVGGAGRVLPDGCMDLLWHDGRLLVAGPDTRAYVTAGESSSWAGVRFSPGTAPAVLGVPAHELRDRRVDLADLWPAGDVRRLCGRIGAAADPVTALEDVALERAADAEPPDPLLRAVVTALDAGRPVAVTADELGLGARQLHRRCLSAFGYGPKTLARILRLQRALALARGGVGLADTAVRAGFADQAHLARDVKELAGLPLGELLGRRGG
;
A
#
# COMPACT_ATOMS: atom_id res chain seq x y z
N MET A 1 -4.93 17.67 -5.97
CA MET A 1 -6.18 17.45 -5.24
C MET A 1 -6.39 15.95 -5.20
N TYR A 2 -6.34 15.39 -4.00
CA TYR A 2 -6.57 13.98 -3.73
C TYR A 2 -8.01 13.75 -3.28
N GLU A 3 -8.64 12.73 -3.85
CA GLU A 3 -9.97 12.26 -3.48
C GLU A 3 -9.96 10.73 -3.41
N GLU A 4 -10.69 10.15 -2.47
CA GLU A 4 -10.83 8.71 -2.36
C GLU A 4 -12.25 8.28 -1.96
N ARG A 5 -12.64 7.08 -2.40
CA ARG A 5 -13.91 6.44 -2.06
C ARG A 5 -13.74 4.93 -1.90
N ALA A 6 -14.65 4.29 -1.18
CA ALA A 6 -14.71 2.84 -1.14
C ALA A 6 -14.83 2.26 -2.55
N SER A 7 -14.10 1.16 -2.80
CA SER A 7 -14.22 0.43 -4.06
C SER A 7 -15.34 -0.60 -4.01
N ARG A 8 -15.85 -0.97 -5.19
CA ARG A 8 -16.66 -2.17 -5.42
C ARG A 8 -15.85 -3.46 -5.27
N VAL A 9 -14.52 -3.38 -5.40
CA VAL A 9 -13.62 -4.49 -5.06
C VAL A 9 -13.53 -4.62 -3.55
N LEU A 10 -13.65 -5.84 -3.04
CA LEU A 10 -13.56 -6.12 -1.60
C LEU A 10 -12.20 -5.67 -1.03
N ASP A 11 -12.24 -4.97 0.10
CA ASP A 11 -11.07 -4.41 0.79
C ASP A 11 -10.17 -3.52 -0.11
N ALA A 12 -10.78 -2.72 -0.98
CA ALA A 12 -10.05 -1.76 -1.81
C ALA A 12 -10.67 -0.35 -1.76
N VAL A 13 -9.85 0.63 -2.14
CA VAL A 13 -10.22 2.04 -2.23
C VAL A 13 -9.89 2.53 -3.64
N VAL A 14 -10.80 3.30 -4.24
CA VAL A 14 -10.51 4.03 -5.47
C VAL A 14 -10.10 5.44 -5.10
N TRP A 15 -9.02 5.93 -5.68
CA TRP A 15 -8.54 7.28 -5.45
C TRP A 15 -8.14 7.97 -6.75
N THR A 16 -8.19 9.30 -6.74
CA THR A 16 -7.63 10.15 -7.77
C THR A 16 -6.69 11.16 -7.14
N ASN A 17 -5.63 11.54 -7.86
CA ASN A 17 -4.74 12.60 -7.44
C ASN A 17 -4.28 13.42 -8.63
N THR A 18 -4.56 14.72 -8.61
CA THR A 18 -3.94 15.68 -9.53
C THR A 18 -2.94 16.53 -8.74
N PRO A 19 -1.67 16.13 -8.64
CA PRO A 19 -0.65 16.91 -7.94
C PRO A 19 -0.37 18.24 -8.66
N PRO A 20 -0.05 19.32 -7.92
CA PRO A 20 0.36 20.57 -8.53
C PRO A 20 1.68 20.42 -9.28
N VAL A 21 1.88 21.22 -10.34
CA VAL A 21 3.08 21.23 -11.17
C VAL A 21 4.34 21.38 -10.30
N GLY A 22 5.30 20.46 -10.43
CA GLY A 22 6.56 20.49 -9.67
C GLY A 22 6.44 20.06 -8.21
N GLY A 23 5.24 19.64 -7.77
CA GLY A 23 5.01 19.09 -6.44
C GLY A 23 5.44 17.63 -6.36
N ALA A 24 6.67 17.36 -5.93
CA ALA A 24 7.08 16.00 -5.60
C ALA A 24 6.21 15.46 -4.44
N GLY A 25 5.41 14.44 -4.74
CA GLY A 25 4.59 13.73 -3.77
C GLY A 25 5.43 12.70 -2.99
N ARG A 26 4.92 12.27 -1.84
CA ARG A 26 5.56 11.23 -1.03
C ARG A 26 4.53 10.18 -0.64
N VAL A 27 4.72 8.97 -1.15
CA VAL A 27 3.95 7.79 -0.76
C VAL A 27 4.70 7.10 0.36
N LEU A 28 4.07 6.94 1.52
CA LEU A 28 4.67 6.24 2.66
C LEU A 28 4.36 4.74 2.56
N PRO A 29 5.26 3.87 3.05
CA PRO A 29 4.96 2.45 3.09
C PRO A 29 3.76 2.20 4.02
N ASP A 30 2.74 1.53 3.51
CA ASP A 30 1.50 1.18 4.23
C ASP A 30 1.15 -0.32 4.10
N GLY A 31 1.87 -1.05 3.24
CA GLY A 31 1.63 -2.46 2.93
C GLY A 31 0.57 -2.69 1.87
N CYS A 32 0.02 -1.63 1.29
CA CYS A 32 -0.89 -1.69 0.16
C CYS A 32 -0.12 -1.83 -1.16
N MET A 33 -0.87 -2.15 -2.20
CA MET A 33 -0.42 -2.10 -3.59
C MET A 33 -1.53 -1.44 -4.40
N ASP A 34 -1.15 -0.70 -5.44
CA ASP A 34 -2.11 0.06 -6.25
C ASP A 34 -2.03 -0.38 -7.73
N LEU A 35 -3.18 -0.61 -8.35
CA LEU A 35 -3.31 -0.62 -9.81
C LEU A 35 -3.58 0.83 -10.25
N LEU A 36 -2.69 1.38 -11.06
CA LEU A 36 -2.67 2.79 -11.42
C LEU A 36 -3.03 3.00 -12.89
N TRP A 37 -3.76 4.08 -13.15
CA TRP A 37 -3.99 4.63 -14.47
C TRP A 37 -3.38 6.03 -14.56
N HIS A 38 -2.55 6.24 -15.57
CA HIS A 38 -1.92 7.52 -15.83
C HIS A 38 -1.53 7.63 -17.31
N ASP A 39 -1.95 8.72 -17.97
CA ASP A 39 -1.62 9.06 -19.37
C ASP A 39 -1.70 7.89 -20.37
N GLY A 40 -2.83 7.16 -20.34
CA GLY A 40 -3.06 6.07 -21.28
C GLY A 40 -2.39 4.74 -20.89
N ARG A 41 -1.76 4.67 -19.72
CA ARG A 41 -0.97 3.52 -19.27
C ARG A 41 -1.51 2.94 -17.98
N LEU A 42 -1.42 1.63 -17.87
CA LEU A 42 -1.66 0.89 -16.64
C LEU A 42 -0.33 0.54 -15.97
N LEU A 43 -0.20 0.87 -14.70
CA LEU A 43 0.98 0.55 -13.90
C LEU A 43 0.57 -0.17 -12.63
N VAL A 44 1.50 -0.92 -12.05
CA VAL A 44 1.35 -1.49 -10.71
C VAL A 44 2.38 -0.85 -9.79
N ALA A 45 1.87 -0.27 -8.69
CA ALA A 45 2.69 0.09 -7.55
C ALA A 45 2.77 -1.10 -6.59
N GLY A 46 3.95 -1.70 -6.51
CA GLY A 46 4.21 -2.72 -5.50
C GLY A 46 4.40 -2.14 -4.11
N PRO A 47 4.50 -2.99 -3.09
CA PRO A 47 4.60 -2.54 -1.72
C PRO A 47 5.97 -1.92 -1.48
N ASP A 48 5.99 -0.79 -0.80
CA ASP A 48 7.23 -0.10 -0.48
C ASP A 48 7.74 -0.51 0.92
N THR A 49 9.07 -0.58 1.05
CA THR A 49 9.78 -0.70 2.33
C THR A 49 10.21 0.67 2.87
N ARG A 50 10.24 1.69 2.00
CA ARG A 50 10.59 3.08 2.30
C ARG A 50 9.78 4.01 1.42
N ALA A 51 9.66 5.27 1.81
CA ALA A 51 8.85 6.22 1.08
C ALA A 51 9.32 6.39 -0.37
N TYR A 52 8.37 6.28 -1.28
CA TYR A 52 8.54 6.58 -2.68
C TYR A 52 8.28 8.07 -2.92
N VAL A 53 9.22 8.75 -3.60
CA VAL A 53 9.08 10.16 -3.98
C VAL A 53 8.67 10.22 -5.44
N THR A 54 7.51 10.81 -5.72
CA THR A 54 7.00 10.93 -7.09
C THR A 54 7.73 12.04 -7.84
N ALA A 55 7.87 11.90 -9.16
CA ALA A 55 8.65 12.82 -10.00
C ALA A 55 8.00 14.20 -10.23
N GLY A 56 6.91 14.55 -9.53
CA GLY A 56 6.26 15.86 -9.64
C GLY A 56 5.60 16.13 -11.00
N GLU A 57 5.22 15.08 -11.71
CA GLU A 57 4.44 15.15 -12.95
C GLU A 57 3.07 15.79 -12.67
N SER A 58 2.62 16.71 -13.53
CA SER A 58 1.41 17.52 -13.33
C SER A 58 0.14 16.88 -13.88
N SER A 59 0.15 15.58 -14.04
CA SER A 59 -0.89 14.78 -14.68
C SER A 59 -1.83 14.15 -13.65
N SER A 60 -3.06 13.89 -14.04
CA SER A 60 -4.01 13.21 -13.16
C SER A 60 -3.67 11.72 -13.07
N TRP A 61 -3.68 11.22 -11.84
CA TRP A 61 -3.55 9.81 -11.50
C TRP A 61 -4.88 9.29 -11.00
N ALA A 62 -5.22 8.05 -11.38
CA ALA A 62 -6.26 7.28 -10.75
C ALA A 62 -5.69 5.95 -10.27
N GLY A 63 -6.19 5.43 -9.16
CA GLY A 63 -5.70 4.17 -8.60
C GLY A 63 -6.79 3.37 -7.91
N VAL A 64 -6.68 2.04 -8.00
CA VAL A 64 -7.35 1.10 -7.11
C VAL A 64 -6.32 0.59 -6.12
N ARG A 65 -6.41 1.05 -4.88
CA ARG A 65 -5.57 0.62 -3.76
C ARG A 65 -6.17 -0.61 -3.12
N PHE A 66 -5.44 -1.71 -3.13
CA PHE A 66 -5.81 -2.94 -2.46
C PHE A 66 -5.26 -2.94 -1.02
N SER A 67 -6.09 -3.34 -0.06
CA SER A 67 -5.64 -3.55 1.31
C SER A 67 -4.48 -4.56 1.38
N PRO A 68 -3.63 -4.49 2.42
CA PRO A 68 -2.47 -5.36 2.53
C PRO A 68 -2.81 -6.84 2.37
N GLY A 69 -2.16 -7.51 1.42
CA GLY A 69 -2.32 -8.94 1.15
C GLY A 69 -3.37 -9.30 0.09
N THR A 70 -4.17 -8.35 -0.40
CA THR A 70 -5.23 -8.63 -1.38
C THR A 70 -4.73 -8.60 -2.83
N ALA A 71 -3.88 -7.64 -3.17
CA ALA A 71 -3.46 -7.40 -4.56
C ALA A 71 -2.78 -8.60 -5.25
N PRO A 72 -1.93 -9.41 -4.58
CA PRO A 72 -1.23 -10.53 -5.25
C PRO A 72 -2.15 -11.53 -5.92
N ALA A 73 -3.32 -11.81 -5.32
CA ALA A 73 -4.31 -12.70 -5.92
C ALA A 73 -4.95 -12.08 -7.17
N VAL A 74 -5.27 -10.79 -7.13
CA VAL A 74 -5.87 -10.05 -8.25
C VAL A 74 -4.88 -9.86 -9.41
N LEU A 75 -3.60 -9.62 -9.08
CA LEU A 75 -2.54 -9.36 -10.06
C LEU A 75 -1.90 -10.65 -10.61
N GLY A 76 -2.06 -11.78 -9.92
CA GLY A 76 -1.49 -13.07 -10.30
C GLY A 76 0.03 -13.16 -10.08
N VAL A 77 0.62 -12.26 -9.29
CA VAL A 77 2.06 -12.21 -9.00
C VAL A 77 2.31 -11.98 -7.51
N PRO A 78 3.30 -12.65 -6.90
CA PRO A 78 3.59 -12.45 -5.48
C PRO A 78 4.19 -11.05 -5.24
N ALA A 79 3.79 -10.42 -4.14
CA ALA A 79 4.13 -9.04 -3.82
C ALA A 79 5.65 -8.75 -3.77
N HIS A 80 6.47 -9.75 -3.43
CA HIS A 80 7.93 -9.56 -3.31
C HIS A 80 8.64 -9.35 -4.64
N GLU A 81 8.02 -9.74 -5.77
CA GLU A 81 8.55 -9.45 -7.11
C GLU A 81 8.40 -7.96 -7.48
N LEU A 82 7.44 -7.29 -6.84
CA LEU A 82 7.09 -5.88 -7.08
C LEU A 82 7.56 -4.94 -5.97
N ARG A 83 8.21 -5.47 -4.93
CA ARG A 83 8.66 -4.68 -3.79
C ARG A 83 9.55 -3.51 -4.22
N ASP A 84 9.24 -2.31 -3.73
CA ASP A 84 9.93 -1.04 -4.03
C ASP A 84 9.94 -0.68 -5.54
N ARG A 85 8.95 -1.15 -6.31
CA ARG A 85 8.88 -0.93 -7.77
C ARG A 85 7.56 -0.34 -8.20
N ARG A 86 7.62 0.41 -9.31
CA ARG A 86 6.50 0.79 -10.16
C ARG A 86 6.76 0.16 -11.52
N VAL A 87 5.90 -0.74 -11.97
CA VAL A 87 6.10 -1.50 -13.22
C VAL A 87 4.93 -1.28 -14.17
N ASP A 88 5.18 -1.41 -15.46
CA ASP A 88 4.10 -1.40 -16.45
C ASP A 88 3.29 -2.69 -16.30
N LEU A 89 1.97 -2.63 -16.40
CA LEU A 89 1.14 -3.82 -16.29
C LEU A 89 1.45 -4.83 -17.42
N ALA A 90 1.93 -4.36 -18.56
CA ALA A 90 2.36 -5.21 -19.68
C ALA A 90 3.60 -6.07 -19.37
N ASP A 91 4.34 -5.76 -18.30
CA ASP A 91 5.44 -6.61 -17.82
C ASP A 91 4.94 -7.80 -16.99
N LEU A 92 3.68 -7.75 -16.53
CA LEU A 92 3.07 -8.78 -15.67
C LEU A 92 2.04 -9.61 -16.44
N TRP A 93 1.28 -8.97 -17.32
CA TRP A 93 0.19 -9.58 -18.09
C TRP A 93 0.49 -9.58 -19.59
N PRO A 94 -0.19 -10.44 -20.38
CA PRO A 94 -0.02 -10.43 -21.83
C PRO A 94 -0.23 -9.03 -22.42
N ALA A 95 0.77 -8.50 -23.11
CA ALA A 95 0.76 -7.12 -23.62
C ALA A 95 -0.44 -6.82 -24.54
N GLY A 96 -0.97 -7.83 -25.25
CA GLY A 96 -2.18 -7.69 -26.06
C GLY A 96 -3.43 -7.40 -25.23
N ASP A 97 -3.54 -8.01 -24.05
CA ASP A 97 -4.66 -7.80 -23.13
C ASP A 97 -4.55 -6.40 -22.51
N VAL A 98 -3.36 -6.04 -22.03
CA VAL A 98 -3.10 -4.72 -21.43
C VAL A 98 -3.39 -3.58 -22.42
N ARG A 99 -3.02 -3.73 -23.70
CA ARG A 99 -3.39 -2.74 -24.74
C ARG A 99 -4.89 -2.60 -24.91
N ARG A 100 -5.66 -3.70 -24.89
CA ARG A 100 -7.13 -3.65 -24.97
C ARG A 100 -7.71 -2.96 -23.74
N LEU A 101 -7.19 -3.24 -22.55
CA LEU A 101 -7.61 -2.58 -21.31
C LEU A 101 -7.32 -1.08 -21.36
N CYS A 102 -6.12 -0.67 -21.77
CA CYS A 102 -5.77 0.75 -21.91
C CYS A 102 -6.69 1.47 -22.91
N GLY A 103 -7.00 0.83 -24.05
CA GLY A 103 -7.96 1.38 -25.02
C GLY A 103 -9.37 1.52 -24.44
N ARG A 104 -9.84 0.52 -23.68
CA ARG A 104 -11.15 0.54 -23.01
C ARG A 104 -11.26 1.65 -21.97
N ILE A 105 -10.23 1.80 -21.11
CA ILE A 105 -10.19 2.83 -20.07
C ILE A 105 -10.04 4.23 -20.69
N GLY A 106 -9.15 4.39 -21.67
CA GLY A 106 -8.89 5.68 -22.31
C GLY A 106 -10.06 6.20 -23.16
N ALA A 107 -10.90 5.31 -23.68
CA ALA A 107 -12.11 5.67 -24.41
C ALA A 107 -13.36 5.84 -23.51
N ALA A 108 -13.26 5.50 -22.22
CA ALA A 108 -14.37 5.61 -21.29
C ALA A 108 -14.68 7.08 -20.96
N ALA A 109 -15.97 7.39 -20.78
CA ALA A 109 -16.39 8.70 -20.29
C ALA A 109 -15.88 8.95 -18.85
N ASP A 110 -15.73 7.89 -18.07
CA ASP A 110 -15.12 7.89 -16.74
C ASP A 110 -14.03 6.81 -16.66
N PRO A 111 -12.75 7.19 -16.90
CA PRO A 111 -11.61 6.29 -16.78
C PRO A 111 -11.43 5.71 -15.38
N VAL A 112 -11.88 6.39 -14.32
CA VAL A 112 -11.73 5.94 -12.93
C VAL A 112 -12.65 4.76 -12.66
N THR A 113 -13.91 4.86 -13.08
CA THR A 113 -14.87 3.74 -12.99
C THR A 113 -14.44 2.58 -13.89
N ALA A 114 -13.94 2.86 -15.10
CA ALA A 114 -13.43 1.81 -15.99
C ALA A 114 -12.18 1.09 -15.43
N LEU A 115 -11.29 1.80 -14.72
CA LEU A 115 -10.17 1.20 -14.00
C LEU A 115 -10.65 0.27 -12.88
N GLU A 116 -11.65 0.71 -12.12
CA GLU A 116 -12.27 -0.11 -11.08
C GLU A 116 -12.96 -1.35 -11.65
N ASP A 117 -13.62 -1.24 -12.80
CA ASP A 117 -14.23 -2.39 -13.49
C ASP A 117 -13.17 -3.45 -13.86
N VAL A 118 -12.00 -3.03 -14.33
CA VAL A 118 -10.87 -3.93 -14.60
C VAL A 118 -10.43 -4.67 -13.34
N ALA A 119 -10.30 -3.95 -12.22
CA ALA A 119 -9.91 -4.56 -10.95
C ALA A 119 -10.99 -5.52 -10.44
N LEU A 120 -12.27 -5.20 -10.66
CA LEU A 120 -13.42 -6.03 -10.27
C LEU A 120 -13.52 -7.31 -11.09
N GLU A 121 -13.39 -7.22 -12.41
CA GLU A 121 -13.33 -8.40 -13.31
C GLU A 121 -12.22 -9.35 -12.85
N ARG A 122 -11.03 -8.82 -12.54
CA ARG A 122 -9.88 -9.61 -12.11
C ARG A 122 -10.03 -10.20 -10.72
N ALA A 123 -10.64 -9.46 -9.80
CA ALA A 123 -10.92 -9.97 -8.46
C ALA A 123 -11.98 -11.09 -8.48
N ALA A 124 -12.92 -11.07 -9.43
CA ALA A 124 -13.92 -12.12 -9.59
C ALA A 124 -13.33 -13.44 -10.09
N ASP A 125 -12.28 -13.38 -10.91
CA ASP A 125 -11.56 -14.55 -11.42
C ASP A 125 -10.48 -15.08 -10.44
N ALA A 126 -10.14 -14.31 -9.42
CA ALA A 126 -9.08 -14.63 -8.46
C ALA A 126 -9.57 -15.58 -7.35
N GLU A 127 -8.62 -16.31 -6.74
CA GLU A 127 -8.91 -17.04 -5.51
C GLU A 127 -9.29 -16.05 -4.38
N PRO A 128 -10.25 -16.42 -3.51
CA PRO A 128 -10.62 -15.60 -2.36
C PRO A 128 -9.39 -15.26 -1.49
N PRO A 129 -9.31 -14.05 -0.91
CA PRO A 129 -8.20 -13.68 -0.04
C PRO A 129 -8.03 -14.66 1.13
N ASP A 130 -6.80 -15.09 1.41
CA ASP A 130 -6.49 -15.97 2.54
C ASP A 130 -6.86 -15.26 3.86
N PRO A 131 -7.87 -15.74 4.61
CA PRO A 131 -8.33 -15.08 5.84
C PRO A 131 -7.23 -15.01 6.90
N LEU A 132 -6.23 -15.89 6.83
CA LEU A 132 -5.08 -15.88 7.70
C LEU A 132 -4.22 -14.62 7.52
N LEU A 133 -4.10 -14.11 6.29
CA LEU A 133 -3.33 -12.89 6.01
C LEU A 133 -3.97 -11.68 6.70
N ARG A 134 -5.30 -11.60 6.71
CA ARG A 134 -6.03 -10.58 7.46
C ARG A 134 -5.74 -10.72 8.97
N ALA A 135 -5.77 -11.94 9.50
CA ALA A 135 -5.47 -12.18 10.90
C ALA A 135 -4.03 -11.78 11.28
N VAL A 136 -3.05 -12.02 10.38
CA VAL A 136 -1.67 -11.54 10.54
C VAL A 136 -1.62 -10.01 10.61
N VAL A 137 -2.26 -9.32 9.68
CA VAL A 137 -2.31 -7.84 9.67
C VAL A 137 -2.95 -7.33 10.94
N THR A 138 -4.11 -7.84 11.33
CA THR A 138 -4.81 -7.45 12.57
C THR A 138 -3.94 -7.65 13.81
N ALA A 139 -3.25 -8.79 13.93
CA ALA A 139 -2.40 -9.07 15.07
C ALA A 139 -1.19 -8.12 15.14
N LEU A 140 -0.51 -7.91 14.02
CA LEU A 140 0.67 -7.04 13.97
C LEU A 140 0.30 -5.56 14.11
N ASP A 141 -0.84 -5.13 13.54
CA ASP A 141 -1.38 -3.79 13.71
C ASP A 141 -1.88 -3.54 15.15
N ALA A 142 -2.27 -4.58 15.88
CA ALA A 142 -2.49 -4.48 17.33
C ALA A 142 -1.17 -4.42 18.13
N GLY A 143 -0.01 -4.49 17.47
CA GLY A 143 1.32 -4.45 18.10
C GLY A 143 1.78 -5.79 18.68
N ARG A 144 1.11 -6.91 18.35
CA ARG A 144 1.51 -8.23 18.84
C ARG A 144 2.91 -8.62 18.30
N PRO A 145 3.76 -9.27 19.11
CA PRO A 145 5.05 -9.78 18.64
C PRO A 145 4.86 -10.85 17.55
N VAL A 146 5.73 -10.83 16.54
CA VAL A 146 5.70 -11.78 15.41
C VAL A 146 5.67 -13.25 15.86
N ALA A 147 6.41 -13.61 16.91
CA ALA A 147 6.42 -14.99 17.41
C ALA A 147 5.05 -15.40 17.98
N VAL A 148 4.44 -14.53 18.80
CA VAL A 148 3.10 -14.74 19.35
C VAL A 148 2.07 -14.82 18.23
N THR A 149 2.13 -13.93 17.24
CA THR A 149 1.26 -13.99 16.05
C THR A 149 1.42 -15.30 15.29
N ALA A 150 2.63 -15.84 15.17
CA ALA A 150 2.86 -17.12 14.51
C ALA A 150 2.19 -18.26 15.30
N ASP A 151 2.43 -18.31 16.62
CA ASP A 151 1.91 -19.37 17.50
C ASP A 151 0.37 -19.36 17.56
N GLU A 152 -0.26 -18.19 17.74
CA GLU A 152 -1.72 -18.04 17.80
C GLU A 152 -2.43 -18.45 16.51
N LEU A 153 -1.74 -18.30 15.38
CA LEU A 153 -2.25 -18.67 14.06
C LEU A 153 -1.85 -20.10 13.65
N GLY A 154 -1.20 -20.86 14.54
CA GLY A 154 -0.76 -22.23 14.28
C GLY A 154 0.33 -22.33 13.21
N LEU A 155 1.16 -21.28 13.06
CA LEU A 155 2.17 -21.17 12.02
C LEU A 155 3.58 -21.29 12.58
N GLY A 156 4.40 -22.10 11.92
CA GLY A 156 5.85 -22.00 12.11
C GLY A 156 6.39 -20.66 11.59
N ALA A 157 7.45 -20.13 12.21
CA ALA A 157 8.07 -18.86 11.82
C ALA A 157 8.44 -18.80 10.32
N ARG A 158 8.93 -19.90 9.74
CA ARG A 158 9.26 -20.01 8.31
C ARG A 158 8.01 -19.93 7.42
N GLN A 159 6.90 -20.51 7.85
CA GLN A 159 5.63 -20.48 7.10
C GLN A 159 5.03 -19.08 7.13
N LEU A 160 5.00 -18.43 8.30
CA LEU A 160 4.58 -17.03 8.43
C LEU A 160 5.43 -16.12 7.54
N HIS A 161 6.75 -16.28 7.59
CA HIS A 161 7.67 -15.48 6.76
C HIS A 161 7.39 -15.64 5.26
N ARG A 162 7.25 -16.88 4.78
CA ARG A 162 6.94 -17.16 3.36
C ARG A 162 5.61 -16.56 2.93
N ARG A 163 4.56 -16.71 3.75
CA ARG A 163 3.25 -16.10 3.49
C ARG A 163 3.35 -14.58 3.43
N CYS A 164 4.05 -13.96 4.37
CA CYS A 164 4.24 -12.50 4.35
C CYS A 164 5.00 -12.02 3.11
N LEU A 165 6.04 -12.73 2.67
CA LEU A 165 6.76 -12.38 1.44
C LEU A 165 5.83 -12.42 0.22
N SER A 166 4.98 -13.45 0.10
CA SER A 166 4.06 -13.57 -1.03
C SER A 166 2.96 -12.50 -1.00
N ALA A 167 2.44 -12.18 0.18
CA ALA A 167 1.29 -11.30 0.36
C ALA A 167 1.63 -9.80 0.44
N PHE A 168 2.72 -9.46 1.13
CA PHE A 168 3.08 -8.08 1.49
C PHE A 168 4.45 -7.64 0.92
N GLY A 169 5.19 -8.57 0.31
CA GLY A 169 6.49 -8.32 -0.31
C GLY A 169 7.70 -8.39 0.63
N TYR A 170 7.45 -8.46 1.93
CA TYR A 170 8.48 -8.51 2.97
C TYR A 170 8.05 -9.38 4.15
N GLY A 171 9.00 -9.69 5.04
CA GLY A 171 8.73 -10.52 6.20
C GLY A 171 7.85 -9.83 7.26
N PRO A 172 7.32 -10.61 8.24
CA PRO A 172 6.39 -10.11 9.26
C PRO A 172 6.98 -9.01 10.15
N LYS A 173 8.30 -8.99 10.35
CA LYS A 173 8.96 -7.90 11.11
C LYS A 173 8.87 -6.55 10.39
N THR A 174 9.09 -6.54 9.07
CA THR A 174 8.97 -5.33 8.26
C THR A 174 7.52 -4.86 8.21
N LEU A 175 6.56 -5.79 8.05
CA LEU A 175 5.14 -5.48 8.10
C LEU A 175 4.75 -4.85 9.44
N ALA A 176 5.15 -5.46 10.57
CA ALA A 176 4.84 -4.93 11.90
C ALA A 176 5.43 -3.53 12.10
N ARG A 177 6.62 -3.27 11.55
CA ARG A 177 7.26 -1.95 11.61
C ARG A 177 6.50 -0.90 10.79
N ILE A 178 6.02 -1.26 9.61
CA ILE A 178 5.21 -0.39 8.74
C ILE A 178 3.86 -0.07 9.39
N LEU A 179 3.13 -1.08 9.89
CA LEU A 179 1.85 -0.88 10.59
C LEU A 179 2.03 -0.02 11.84
N ARG A 180 3.13 -0.24 12.58
CA ARG A 180 3.50 0.61 13.72
C ARG A 180 3.68 2.07 13.33
N LEU A 181 4.36 2.34 12.22
CA LEU A 181 4.53 3.69 11.68
C LEU A 181 3.18 4.32 11.33
N GLN A 182 2.31 3.59 10.61
CA GLN A 182 0.99 4.07 10.22
C GLN A 182 0.15 4.48 11.44
N ARG A 183 0.14 3.64 12.49
CA ARG A 183 -0.52 3.95 13.76
C ARG A 183 0.06 5.20 14.44
N ALA A 184 1.39 5.36 14.47
CA ALA A 184 2.01 6.56 15.04
C ALA A 184 1.66 7.83 14.26
N LEU A 185 1.63 7.75 12.92
CA LEU A 185 1.22 8.87 12.08
C LEU A 185 -0.24 9.24 12.32
N ALA A 186 -1.14 8.26 12.44
CA ALA A 186 -2.54 8.50 12.76
C ALA A 186 -2.71 9.21 14.11
N LEU A 187 -2.03 8.74 15.16
CA LEU A 187 -2.05 9.35 16.49
C LEU A 187 -1.51 10.79 16.47
N ALA A 188 -0.34 11.01 15.86
CA ALA A 188 0.28 12.33 15.81
C ALA A 188 -0.55 13.33 14.98
N ARG A 189 -1.15 12.90 13.86
CA ARG A 189 -2.08 13.72 13.08
C ARG A 189 -3.37 14.05 13.85
N GLY A 190 -3.78 13.15 14.75
CA GLY A 190 -4.86 13.39 15.71
C GLY A 190 -4.49 14.34 16.87
N GLY A 191 -3.28 14.91 16.87
CA GLY A 191 -2.84 15.89 17.87
C GLY A 191 -2.20 15.29 19.12
N VAL A 192 -1.97 13.98 19.16
CA VAL A 192 -1.27 13.33 20.29
C VAL A 192 0.18 13.78 20.33
N GLY A 193 0.68 14.17 21.52
CA GLY A 193 2.07 14.57 21.71
C GLY A 193 3.05 13.45 21.32
N LEU A 194 4.25 13.80 20.84
CA LEU A 194 5.16 12.82 20.23
C LEU A 194 5.65 11.72 21.19
N ALA A 195 5.83 12.05 22.47
CA ALA A 195 6.20 11.07 23.49
C ALA A 195 5.07 10.06 23.75
N ASP A 196 3.82 10.54 23.89
CA ASP A 196 2.65 9.67 24.06
C ASP A 196 2.36 8.85 22.79
N THR A 197 2.52 9.46 21.61
CA THR A 197 2.45 8.77 20.32
C THR A 197 3.42 7.61 20.27
N ALA A 198 4.67 7.80 20.71
CA ALA A 198 5.68 6.74 20.72
C ALA A 198 5.22 5.56 21.58
N VAL A 199 4.82 5.81 22.83
CA VAL A 199 4.36 4.77 23.76
C VAL A 199 3.13 4.05 23.22
N ARG A 200 2.09 4.79 22.82
CA ARG A 200 0.82 4.23 22.33
C ARG A 200 0.97 3.47 21.02
N ALA A 201 1.91 3.87 20.18
CA ALA A 201 2.23 3.12 18.97
C ALA A 201 3.21 1.97 19.23
N GLY A 202 3.69 1.72 20.45
CA GLY A 202 4.57 0.60 20.76
C GLY A 202 6.05 0.82 20.39
N PHE A 203 6.50 2.07 20.37
CA PHE A 203 7.91 2.42 20.39
C PHE A 203 8.42 2.49 21.82
N ALA A 204 9.72 2.26 21.98
CA ALA A 204 10.38 2.31 23.29
C ALA A 204 10.42 3.75 23.86
N ASP A 205 10.63 4.73 22.98
CA ASP A 205 10.70 6.16 23.31
C ASP A 205 10.52 7.00 22.02
N GLN A 206 10.49 8.32 22.19
CA GLN A 206 10.38 9.26 21.07
C GLN A 206 11.59 9.21 20.11
N ALA A 207 12.79 8.85 20.58
CA ALA A 207 13.98 8.75 19.74
C ALA A 207 13.95 7.51 18.84
N HIS A 208 13.37 6.40 19.31
CA HIS A 208 13.06 5.22 18.51
C HIS A 208 12.01 5.56 17.45
N LEU A 209 10.91 6.22 17.81
CA LEU A 209 9.92 6.71 16.84
C LEU A 209 10.57 7.59 15.76
N ALA A 210 11.38 8.58 16.16
CA ALA A 210 12.02 9.50 15.23
C ALA A 210 12.99 8.79 14.25
N ARG A 211 13.75 7.79 14.72
CA ARG A 211 14.65 6.99 13.88
C ARG A 211 13.88 6.18 12.85
N ASP A 212 12.82 5.50 13.27
CA ASP A 212 12.00 4.67 12.39
C ASP A 212 11.26 5.50 11.34
N VAL A 213 10.68 6.64 11.76
CA VAL A 213 10.06 7.59 10.83
C VAL A 213 11.07 8.08 9.81
N LYS A 214 12.27 8.48 10.24
CA LYS A 214 13.30 8.96 9.31
C LYS A 214 13.74 7.88 8.32
N GLU A 215 13.90 6.64 8.77
CA GLU A 215 14.33 5.53 7.90
C GLU A 215 13.24 5.14 6.88
N LEU A 216 11.99 5.03 7.33
CA LEU A 216 10.88 4.58 6.49
C LEU A 216 10.32 5.71 5.63
N ALA A 217 10.23 6.93 6.14
CA ALA A 217 9.64 8.05 5.41
C ALA A 217 10.66 8.93 4.69
N GLY A 218 11.94 8.84 5.06
CA GLY A 218 13.01 9.70 4.56
C GLY A 218 13.01 11.12 5.14
N LEU A 219 12.07 11.47 6.01
CA LEU A 219 11.91 12.79 6.61
C LEU A 219 11.63 12.70 8.12
N PRO A 220 11.95 13.74 8.92
CA PRO A 220 11.54 13.82 10.31
C PRO A 220 10.01 13.87 10.45
N LEU A 221 9.50 13.34 11.57
CA LEU A 221 8.05 13.28 11.84
C LEU A 221 7.39 14.67 11.81
N GLY A 222 8.02 15.70 12.38
CA GLY A 222 7.46 17.06 12.37
C GLY A 222 7.27 17.61 10.95
N GLU A 223 8.18 17.30 10.03
CA GLU A 223 8.06 17.73 8.63
C GLU A 223 6.95 16.96 7.90
N LEU A 224 6.80 15.66 8.16
CA LEU A 224 5.70 14.85 7.62
C LEU A 224 4.33 15.33 8.10
N LEU A 225 4.23 15.84 9.32
CA LEU A 225 2.97 16.39 9.87
C LEU A 225 2.66 17.78 9.31
N GLY A 226 3.70 18.60 9.06
CA GLY A 226 3.55 19.94 8.47
C GLY A 226 3.18 19.92 6.98
N ARG A 227 3.61 18.89 6.24
CA ARG A 227 3.18 18.62 4.87
C ARG A 227 1.84 17.89 4.93
N ARG A 228 0.73 18.64 4.99
CA ARG A 228 -0.61 18.03 4.78
C ARG A 228 -0.59 17.22 3.49
N GLY A 229 -0.98 15.95 3.60
CA GLY A 229 -1.13 15.03 2.47
C GLY A 229 -2.03 15.67 1.42
N GLY A 230 -1.49 15.78 0.21
CA GLY A 230 -2.16 16.35 -0.95
C GLY A 230 -2.72 15.28 -1.86
#